data_AF-A0A973Q3T3-F1
#
_entry.id   AF-A0A973Q3T3-F1
#
_cell.length_a   1.000
_cell.length_b   1.000
_cell.length_c   1.000
_cell.angle_alpha   90.00
_cell.angle_beta   90.00
_cell.angle_gamma   90.00
#
_symmetry.space_group_name_H-M   'P 1'
#
loop_
_entity.id
_entity.type
_entity.pdbx_description
1 polymer ?
#
loop_
_entity_poly.entity_id
_entity_poly.type
_entity_poly.pdbx_seq_one_letter_code
_entity_poly.pdbx_strand_id
1 'polypeptide(L)'
;MPTTPPPEVLSYLTDGHHLLWHEADAFTAEHIAPRVQRMEADPYGVEREAAQLMADRGWFGVTIPAQYGGMAAGNVAKTVLIHRVSVVSAASAAILQASLIPTGAVQMWGTAEQKTQWLTQAAAGRVLFSIAVTEPQAGGHIGGIETAADRDGEGWVITGAKAHVGNSNLAGLHVVVARTAPPGVCASQA
;
A
#
# COMPACT_ATOMS: atom_id res chain seq x y z
N MET A 1 -4.61 -26.12 1.26
CA MET A 1 -3.94 -25.26 2.25
C MET A 1 -4.82 -25.19 3.49
N PRO A 2 -4.26 -25.12 4.71
CA PRO A 2 -5.09 -25.08 5.93
C PRO A 2 -5.96 -23.83 5.96
N THR A 3 -7.24 -24.05 6.26
CA THR A 3 -8.29 -23.02 6.39
C THR A 3 -8.35 -22.41 7.79
N THR A 4 -7.62 -22.99 8.74
CA THR A 4 -7.49 -22.52 10.12
C THR A 4 -6.10 -21.93 10.37
N PRO A 5 -5.98 -20.84 11.15
CA PRO A 5 -4.69 -20.31 11.55
C PRO A 5 -3.85 -21.34 12.33
N PRO A 6 -2.52 -21.30 12.21
CA PRO A 6 -1.64 -22.13 13.04
C PRO A 6 -1.88 -21.90 14.55
N PRO A 7 -1.83 -22.94 15.40
CA PRO A 7 -2.05 -22.79 16.84
C PRO A 7 -1.15 -21.73 17.51
N GLU A 8 0.06 -21.56 17.01
CA GLU A 8 1.07 -20.64 17.54
C GLU A 8 0.67 -19.17 17.41
N VAL A 9 -0.20 -18.83 16.46
CA VAL A 9 -0.64 -17.44 16.24
C VAL A 9 -1.99 -17.12 16.86
N LEU A 10 -2.74 -18.11 17.34
CA LEU A 10 -4.12 -17.92 17.84
C LEU A 10 -4.21 -16.90 18.97
N SER A 11 -3.21 -16.84 19.86
CA SER A 11 -3.18 -15.87 20.97
C SER A 11 -3.05 -14.41 20.51
N TYR A 12 -2.66 -14.17 19.25
CA TYR A 12 -2.55 -12.84 18.66
C TYR A 12 -3.76 -12.48 17.77
N LEU A 13 -4.71 -13.41 17.61
CA LEU A 13 -5.90 -13.22 16.79
C LEU A 13 -7.10 -12.86 17.66
N THR A 14 -7.91 -11.92 17.16
CA THR A 14 -9.21 -11.58 17.73
C THR A 14 -10.30 -12.20 16.85
N ASP A 15 -11.54 -12.19 17.32
CA ASP A 15 -12.68 -12.62 16.49
C ASP A 15 -12.75 -11.86 15.17
N GLY A 16 -12.41 -10.56 15.17
CA GLY A 16 -12.31 -9.75 13.96
C GLY A 16 -11.23 -10.26 12.98
N HIS A 17 -10.09 -10.72 13.49
CA HIS A 17 -9.05 -11.34 12.65
C HIS A 17 -9.52 -12.68 12.06
N HIS A 18 -10.27 -13.49 12.83
CA HIS A 18 -10.84 -14.73 12.33
C HIS A 18 -11.90 -14.49 11.24
N LEU A 19 -12.76 -13.49 11.41
CA LEU A 19 -13.73 -13.09 10.38
C LEU A 19 -13.03 -12.69 9.08
N LEU A 20 -12.02 -11.81 9.16
CA LEU A 20 -11.25 -11.40 7.97
C LEU A 20 -10.50 -12.56 7.31
N TRP A 21 -10.03 -13.52 8.10
CA TRP A 21 -9.38 -14.72 7.57
C TRP A 21 -10.34 -15.53 6.69
N HIS A 22 -11.54 -15.81 7.20
CA HIS A 22 -12.56 -16.56 6.45
C HIS A 22 -13.09 -15.79 5.25
N GLU A 23 -13.29 -14.47 5.40
CA GLU A 23 -13.68 -13.59 4.30
C GLU A 23 -12.64 -13.60 3.18
N ALA A 24 -11.36 -13.50 3.52
CA ALA A 24 -10.28 -13.53 2.53
C ALA A 24 -10.15 -14.88 1.83
N ASP A 25 -10.35 -16.00 2.53
CA ASP A 25 -10.38 -17.33 1.91
C ASP A 25 -11.51 -17.46 0.90
N ALA A 26 -12.73 -17.06 1.27
CA ALA A 26 -13.87 -17.07 0.35
C ALA A 26 -13.64 -16.14 -0.85
N PHE A 27 -13.19 -14.91 -0.59
CA PHE A 27 -12.88 -13.92 -1.62
C PHE A 27 -11.86 -14.44 -2.62
N THR A 28 -10.76 -15.02 -2.14
CA THR A 28 -9.67 -15.45 -3.03
C THR A 28 -10.08 -16.64 -3.88
N ALA A 29 -10.85 -17.58 -3.34
CA ALA A 29 -11.38 -18.70 -4.10
C ALA A 29 -12.33 -18.25 -5.22
N GLU A 30 -13.21 -17.28 -4.95
CA GLU A 30 -14.20 -16.78 -5.90
C GLU A 30 -13.60 -15.81 -6.93
N HIS A 31 -12.79 -14.85 -6.47
CA HIS A 31 -12.39 -13.71 -7.28
C HIS A 31 -10.92 -13.72 -7.70
N ILE A 32 -10.01 -14.35 -6.96
CA ILE A 32 -8.59 -14.29 -7.30
C ILE A 32 -8.15 -15.54 -8.07
N ALA A 33 -8.49 -16.74 -7.57
CA ALA A 33 -8.06 -18.01 -8.15
C ALA A 33 -8.39 -18.13 -9.65
N PRO A 34 -9.58 -17.73 -10.15
CA PRO A 34 -9.88 -17.80 -11.59
C PRO A 34 -9.03 -16.85 -12.46
N ARG A 35 -8.40 -15.83 -11.86
CA ARG A 35 -7.62 -14.80 -12.58
C ARG A 35 -6.13 -15.12 -12.61
N VAL A 36 -5.63 -15.97 -11.71
CA VAL A 36 -4.18 -16.22 -11.53
C VAL A 36 -3.51 -16.59 -12.85
N GLN A 37 -4.03 -17.56 -13.60
CA GLN A 37 -3.39 -18.02 -14.83
C GLN A 37 -3.24 -16.88 -15.87
N ARG A 38 -4.26 -16.03 -16.02
CA ARG A 38 -4.19 -14.89 -16.96
C ARG A 38 -3.27 -13.78 -16.47
N MET A 39 -3.20 -13.56 -15.16
CA MET A 39 -2.29 -12.58 -14.55
C MET A 39 -0.83 -12.99 -14.77
N GLU A 40 -0.49 -14.26 -14.55
CA GLU A 40 0.88 -14.77 -14.72
C GLU A 40 1.30 -14.84 -16.19
N ALA A 41 0.34 -14.99 -17.11
CA ALA A 41 0.61 -15.02 -18.55
C ALA A 41 0.87 -13.63 -19.18
N ASP A 42 0.47 -12.55 -18.51
CA ASP A 42 0.65 -11.17 -18.98
C ASP A 42 1.55 -10.36 -18.01
N PRO A 43 2.88 -10.39 -18.20
CA PRO A 43 3.82 -9.73 -17.29
C PRO A 43 3.75 -8.20 -17.31
N TYR A 44 3.05 -7.60 -18.29
CA TYR A 44 2.85 -6.16 -18.38
C TYR A 44 1.41 -5.74 -18.00
N GLY A 45 0.55 -6.72 -17.77
CA GLY A 45 -0.84 -6.53 -17.39
C GLY A 45 -0.97 -5.88 -16.02
N VAL A 46 -1.93 -4.96 -15.91
CA VAL A 46 -2.30 -4.36 -14.62
C VAL A 46 -3.65 -4.92 -14.20
N GLU A 47 -3.66 -5.69 -13.11
CA GLU A 47 -4.86 -6.33 -12.60
C GLU A 47 -5.76 -5.33 -11.83
N ARG A 48 -6.45 -4.46 -12.59
CA ARG A 48 -7.34 -3.42 -12.03
C ARG A 48 -8.59 -4.01 -11.37
N GLU A 49 -9.08 -5.13 -11.87
CA GLU A 49 -10.31 -5.74 -11.36
C GLU A 49 -10.10 -6.34 -9.97
N ALA A 50 -9.01 -7.07 -9.73
CA ALA A 50 -8.69 -7.54 -8.38
C ALA A 50 -8.49 -6.39 -7.40
N ALA A 51 -7.85 -5.29 -7.84
CA ALA A 51 -7.70 -4.09 -7.04
C ALA A 51 -9.07 -3.48 -6.67
N GLN A 52 -9.98 -3.34 -7.63
CA GLN A 52 -11.34 -2.82 -7.37
C GLN A 52 -12.12 -3.73 -6.40
N LEU A 53 -12.09 -5.05 -6.61
CA LEU A 53 -12.80 -6.01 -5.77
C LEU A 53 -12.32 -6.01 -4.30
N MET A 54 -11.03 -5.74 -4.07
CA MET A 54 -10.47 -5.53 -2.73
C MET A 54 -10.83 -4.14 -2.17
N ALA A 55 -10.95 -3.13 -3.04
CA ALA A 55 -11.35 -1.77 -2.66
C ALA A 55 -12.81 -1.70 -2.22
N ASP A 56 -13.71 -2.41 -2.91
CA ASP A 56 -15.13 -2.49 -2.58
C ASP A 56 -15.39 -3.12 -1.20
N ARG A 57 -14.44 -3.93 -0.71
CA ARG A 57 -14.46 -4.51 0.64
C ARG A 57 -13.80 -3.62 1.70
N GLY A 58 -13.29 -2.46 1.31
CA GLY A 58 -12.60 -1.53 2.22
C GLY A 58 -11.22 -2.00 2.69
N TRP A 59 -10.64 -3.03 2.09
CA TRP A 59 -9.40 -3.64 2.58
C TRP A 59 -8.15 -2.75 2.45
N PHE A 60 -8.18 -1.74 1.57
CA PHE A 60 -7.14 -0.70 1.54
C PHE A 60 -7.24 0.27 2.73
N GLY A 61 -8.43 0.38 3.34
CA GLY A 61 -8.70 1.18 4.54
C GLY A 61 -8.54 0.44 5.87
N VAL A 62 -7.99 -0.78 5.87
CA VAL A 62 -7.96 -1.64 7.07
C VAL A 62 -7.20 -1.03 8.24
N THR A 63 -6.11 -0.31 7.98
CA THR A 63 -5.31 0.40 9.00
C THR A 63 -5.72 1.87 9.16
N ILE A 64 -6.69 2.36 8.38
CA ILE A 64 -7.13 3.75 8.45
C ILE A 64 -8.07 3.94 9.65
N PRO A 65 -7.88 5.00 10.46
CA PRO A 65 -8.78 5.30 11.58
C PRO A 65 -10.24 5.48 11.15
N ALA A 66 -11.17 5.06 12.01
CA ALA A 66 -12.61 5.12 11.75
C ALA A 66 -13.13 6.54 11.46
N GLN A 67 -12.50 7.58 12.02
CA GLN A 67 -12.86 8.98 11.75
C GLN A 67 -12.70 9.39 10.27
N TYR A 68 -11.89 8.65 9.50
CA TYR A 68 -11.73 8.83 8.06
C TYR A 68 -12.49 7.76 7.26
N GLY A 69 -13.38 6.99 7.90
CA GLY A 69 -14.14 5.90 7.28
C GLY A 69 -13.36 4.59 7.10
N GLY A 70 -12.18 4.46 7.71
CA GLY A 70 -11.41 3.21 7.68
C GLY A 70 -11.88 2.19 8.71
N MET A 71 -11.33 0.98 8.65
CA MET A 71 -11.76 -0.12 9.54
C MET A 71 -11.14 -0.05 10.94
N ALA A 72 -10.07 0.73 11.13
CA ALA A 72 -9.29 0.78 12.37
C ALA A 72 -8.89 -0.60 12.94
N ALA A 73 -8.70 -1.60 12.07
CA ALA A 73 -8.44 -2.99 12.45
C ALA A 73 -6.95 -3.31 12.68
N GLY A 74 -6.06 -2.35 12.41
CA GLY A 74 -4.64 -2.43 12.72
C GLY A 74 -3.83 -3.35 11.80
N ASN A 75 -2.54 -3.48 12.11
CA ASN A 75 -1.60 -4.17 11.25
C ASN A 75 -1.78 -5.70 11.25
N VAL A 76 -2.26 -6.31 12.34
CA VAL A 76 -2.53 -7.75 12.38
C VAL A 76 -3.62 -8.12 11.38
N ALA A 77 -4.72 -7.35 11.32
CA ALA A 77 -5.76 -7.50 10.30
C ALA A 77 -5.20 -7.36 8.87
N LYS A 78 -4.35 -6.35 8.62
CA LYS A 78 -3.68 -6.20 7.32
C LYS A 78 -2.83 -7.43 6.97
N THR A 79 -2.05 -7.93 7.92
CA THR A 79 -1.20 -9.12 7.73
C THR A 79 -2.04 -10.36 7.43
N VAL A 80 -3.17 -10.56 8.11
CA VAL A 80 -4.11 -11.65 7.80
C VAL A 80 -4.57 -11.58 6.35
N LEU A 81 -5.06 -10.42 5.91
CA LEU A 81 -5.54 -10.25 4.52
C LEU A 81 -4.44 -10.54 3.50
N ILE A 82 -3.24 -9.96 3.68
CA ILE A 82 -2.11 -10.21 2.77
C ILE A 82 -1.75 -11.69 2.77
N HIS A 83 -1.65 -12.31 3.94
CA HIS A 83 -1.31 -13.72 4.07
C HIS A 83 -2.31 -14.58 3.30
N ARG A 84 -3.62 -14.40 3.51
CA ARG A 84 -4.65 -15.21 2.85
C ARG A 84 -4.71 -14.99 1.35
N VAL A 85 -4.60 -13.75 0.88
CA VAL A 85 -4.51 -13.48 -0.56
C VAL A 85 -3.25 -14.10 -1.17
N SER A 86 -2.12 -14.07 -0.45
CA SER A 86 -0.84 -14.60 -0.95
C SER A 86 -0.81 -16.11 -1.12
N VAL A 87 -1.66 -16.86 -0.38
CA VAL A 87 -1.83 -18.31 -0.54
C VAL A 87 -2.34 -18.67 -1.94
N VAL A 88 -3.09 -17.76 -2.59
CA VAL A 88 -3.63 -17.95 -3.94
C VAL A 88 -2.82 -17.18 -5.00
N SER A 89 -2.45 -15.92 -4.72
CA SER A 89 -1.68 -15.08 -5.65
C SER A 89 -0.82 -14.08 -4.90
N ALA A 90 0.50 -14.25 -5.01
CA ALA A 90 1.46 -13.29 -4.48
C ALA A 90 1.33 -11.91 -5.15
N ALA A 91 1.05 -11.86 -6.46
CA ALA A 91 0.83 -10.61 -7.18
C ALA A 91 -0.40 -9.84 -6.66
N SER A 92 -1.53 -10.53 -6.43
CA SER A 92 -2.72 -9.90 -5.84
C SER A 92 -2.48 -9.41 -4.42
N ALA A 93 -1.74 -10.18 -3.62
CA ALA A 93 -1.36 -9.77 -2.26
C ALA A 93 -0.43 -8.56 -2.28
N ALA A 94 0.47 -8.46 -3.26
CA ALA A 94 1.35 -7.32 -3.44
C ALA A 94 0.58 -6.02 -3.74
N ILE A 95 -0.50 -6.09 -4.52
CA ILE A 95 -1.40 -4.95 -4.74
C ILE A 95 -1.92 -4.42 -3.39
N LEU A 96 -2.39 -5.30 -2.51
CA LEU A 96 -2.89 -4.91 -1.20
C LEU A 96 -1.78 -4.40 -0.27
N GLN A 97 -0.62 -5.04 -0.28
CA GLN A 97 0.53 -4.68 0.55
C GLN A 97 1.13 -3.32 0.20
N ALA A 98 1.21 -2.98 -1.10
CA ALA A 98 1.87 -1.76 -1.56
C ALA A 98 1.25 -0.45 -1.01
N SER A 99 -0.01 -0.48 -0.57
CA SER A 99 -0.65 0.69 0.05
C SER A 99 -0.29 0.90 1.52
N LEU A 100 0.28 -0.08 2.22
CA LEU A 100 0.47 -0.04 3.68
C LEU A 100 1.39 1.11 4.11
N ILE A 101 2.61 1.14 3.55
CA ILE A 101 3.64 2.13 3.88
C ILE A 101 3.17 3.56 3.53
N PRO A 102 2.69 3.86 2.31
CA PRO A 102 2.26 5.22 2.01
C PRO A 102 1.03 5.66 2.82
N THR A 103 0.13 4.74 3.18
CA THR A 103 -0.98 5.05 4.09
C THR A 103 -0.47 5.43 5.47
N GLY A 104 0.47 4.66 6.02
CA GLY A 104 1.14 5.00 7.27
C GLY A 104 1.87 6.35 7.20
N ALA A 105 2.49 6.66 6.05
CA ALA A 105 3.18 7.93 5.87
C ALA A 105 2.22 9.13 5.95
N VAL A 106 1.08 9.07 5.27
CA VAL A 106 0.05 10.13 5.35
C VAL A 106 -0.53 10.22 6.76
N GLN A 107 -0.78 9.08 7.42
CA GLN A 107 -1.29 9.06 8.81
C GLN A 107 -0.32 9.70 9.81
N MET A 108 0.98 9.46 9.67
CA MET A 108 1.98 9.99 10.59
C MET A 108 2.32 11.45 10.30
N TRP A 109 2.61 11.77 9.03
CA TRP A 109 3.26 13.03 8.66
C TRP A 109 2.40 14.01 7.86
N GLY A 110 1.19 13.60 7.43
CA GLY A 110 0.28 14.52 6.75
C GLY A 110 -0.19 15.67 7.64
N THR A 111 -0.62 16.78 7.04
CA THR A 111 -1.40 17.80 7.76
C THR A 111 -2.81 17.30 8.07
N ALA A 112 -3.58 18.04 8.88
CA ALA A 112 -4.98 17.69 9.15
C ALA A 112 -5.82 17.66 7.85
N GLU A 113 -5.58 18.60 6.95
CA GLU A 113 -6.23 18.71 5.64
C GLU A 113 -5.85 17.52 4.75
N GLN A 114 -4.56 17.19 4.67
CA GLN A 114 -4.07 16.06 3.88
C GLN A 114 -4.61 14.71 4.40
N LYS A 115 -4.63 14.52 5.73
CA LYS A 115 -5.20 13.31 6.35
C LYS A 115 -6.69 13.21 6.03
N THR A 116 -7.44 14.27 6.25
CA THR A 116 -8.89 14.30 5.99
C THR A 116 -9.20 14.03 4.52
N GLN A 117 -8.51 14.70 3.60
CA GLN A 117 -8.71 14.51 2.17
C GLN A 117 -8.34 13.09 1.75
N TRP A 118 -7.09 12.67 1.98
CA TRP A 118 -6.56 11.48 1.33
C TRP A 118 -6.95 10.19 2.04
N LEU A 119 -6.98 10.16 3.38
CA LEU A 119 -7.36 8.94 4.11
C LEU A 119 -8.83 8.60 3.89
N THR A 120 -9.71 9.60 3.77
CA THR A 120 -11.12 9.37 3.45
C THR A 120 -11.31 8.79 2.05
N GLN A 121 -10.53 9.24 1.07
CA GLN A 121 -10.57 8.68 -0.29
C GLN A 121 -10.01 7.26 -0.35
N ALA A 122 -8.93 6.99 0.37
CA ALA A 122 -8.33 5.66 0.45
C ALA A 122 -9.20 4.66 1.21
N ALA A 123 -9.82 5.08 2.31
CA ALA A 123 -10.74 4.25 3.08
C ALA A 123 -11.96 3.84 2.25
N ALA A 124 -12.47 4.75 1.42
CA ALA A 124 -13.56 4.49 0.50
C ALA A 124 -13.15 3.73 -0.78
N GLY A 125 -11.88 3.32 -0.89
CA GLY A 125 -11.38 2.58 -2.06
C GLY A 125 -11.26 3.40 -3.36
N ARG A 126 -11.51 4.72 -3.31
CA ARG A 126 -11.51 5.60 -4.50
C ARG A 126 -10.11 5.97 -4.97
N VAL A 127 -9.15 6.00 -4.05
CA VAL A 127 -7.74 6.31 -4.33
C VAL A 127 -6.86 5.27 -3.68
N LEU A 128 -6.04 4.58 -4.48
CA LEU A 128 -4.97 3.76 -3.95
C LEU A 128 -3.70 4.57 -3.80
N PHE A 129 -2.92 4.24 -2.78
CA PHE A 129 -1.64 4.88 -2.53
C PHE A 129 -0.49 3.99 -3.01
N SER A 130 0.57 4.63 -3.46
CA SER A 130 1.88 4.01 -3.67
C SER A 130 2.98 4.88 -3.07
N ILE A 131 4.16 4.31 -2.92
CA ILE A 131 5.35 5.03 -2.44
C ILE A 131 6.48 4.88 -3.45
N ALA A 132 7.14 5.99 -3.78
CA ALA A 132 8.23 6.07 -4.72
C ALA A 132 9.52 6.47 -3.99
N VAL A 133 10.32 5.47 -3.64
CA VAL A 133 11.60 5.65 -2.92
C VAL A 133 12.77 5.31 -3.83
N THR A 134 12.82 4.06 -4.29
CA THR A 134 13.90 3.48 -5.08
C THR A 134 14.15 4.25 -6.37
N GLU A 135 15.43 4.39 -6.70
CA GLU A 135 15.93 5.01 -7.92
C GLU A 135 16.80 4.00 -8.68
N PRO A 136 17.00 4.18 -10.00
CA PRO A 136 17.86 3.30 -10.78
C PRO A 136 19.26 3.10 -10.18
N GLN A 137 19.80 4.13 -9.53
CA GLN A 137 21.14 4.12 -8.92
C GLN A 137 21.13 3.87 -7.40
N ALA A 138 19.95 3.87 -6.75
CA ALA A 138 19.84 3.78 -5.29
C ALA A 138 18.60 2.98 -4.84
N GLY A 139 18.85 1.82 -4.22
CA GLY A 139 17.80 0.97 -3.63
C GLY A 139 18.09 0.57 -2.19
N GLY A 140 19.22 -0.11 -1.95
CA GLY A 140 19.62 -0.56 -0.61
C GLY A 140 20.09 0.57 0.32
N HIS A 141 20.50 1.71 -0.23
CA HIS A 141 20.91 2.90 0.51
C HIS A 141 20.02 4.10 0.17
N ILE A 142 18.92 4.25 0.91
CA ILE A 142 17.94 5.33 0.69
C ILE A 142 18.56 6.73 0.88
N GLY A 143 19.62 6.84 1.70
CA GLY A 143 20.34 8.12 1.87
C GLY A 143 21.04 8.63 0.60
N GLY A 144 21.29 7.75 -0.37
CA GLY A 144 21.97 8.07 -1.63
C GLY A 144 21.04 8.37 -2.79
N ILE A 145 19.74 8.59 -2.55
CA ILE A 145 18.83 9.04 -3.62
C ILE A 145 19.23 10.43 -4.14
N GLU A 146 18.94 10.71 -5.39
CA GLU A 146 19.28 11.95 -6.09
C GLU A 146 18.06 12.76 -6.52
N THR A 147 16.85 12.18 -6.51
CA THR A 147 15.60 12.93 -6.81
C THR A 147 15.54 14.16 -5.90
N ALA A 148 15.51 15.34 -6.51
CA ALA A 148 15.51 16.61 -5.82
C ALA A 148 14.09 17.19 -5.76
N ALA A 149 13.81 17.93 -4.71
CA ALA A 149 12.63 18.78 -4.56
C ALA A 149 13.11 20.21 -4.27
N ASP A 150 13.01 21.08 -5.26
CA ASP A 150 13.44 22.48 -5.16
C ASP A 150 12.23 23.38 -4.88
N ARG A 151 12.39 24.37 -3.99
CA ARG A 151 11.34 25.36 -3.67
C ARG A 151 11.02 26.19 -4.92
N ASP A 152 9.73 26.29 -5.26
CA ASP A 152 9.22 27.19 -6.29
C ASP A 152 7.91 27.85 -5.79
N GLY A 153 8.02 29.09 -5.33
CA GLY A 153 6.95 29.82 -4.67
C GLY A 153 6.42 29.09 -3.42
N GLU A 154 5.12 28.84 -3.39
CA GLU A 154 4.43 28.09 -2.33
C GLU A 154 4.55 26.56 -2.49
N GLY A 155 5.19 26.09 -3.57
CA GLY A 155 5.28 24.69 -3.93
C GLY A 155 6.70 24.16 -4.06
N TRP A 156 6.79 22.98 -4.68
CA TRP A 156 8.05 22.28 -4.96
C TRP A 156 8.05 21.77 -6.39
N VAL A 157 9.19 21.87 -7.06
CA VAL A 157 9.46 21.17 -8.32
C VAL A 157 10.27 19.93 -8.01
N ILE A 158 9.74 18.76 -8.35
CA ILE A 158 10.41 17.47 -8.13
C ILE A 158 11.06 17.01 -9.43
N THR A 159 12.37 16.81 -9.43
CA THR A 159 13.15 16.34 -10.59
C THR A 159 13.93 15.08 -10.23
N GLY A 160 13.69 13.99 -10.97
CA GLY A 160 14.38 12.72 -10.77
C GLY A 160 13.66 11.55 -11.44
N ALA A 161 14.17 10.33 -11.21
CA ALA A 161 13.58 9.11 -11.73
C ALA A 161 13.46 8.06 -10.62
N LYS A 162 12.25 7.50 -10.47
CA LYS A 162 11.94 6.43 -9.53
C LYS A 162 11.80 5.10 -10.26
N ALA A 163 12.19 4.01 -9.62
CA ALA A 163 12.18 2.66 -10.17
C ALA A 163 11.41 1.70 -9.26
N HIS A 164 10.85 0.64 -9.84
CA HIS A 164 10.16 -0.45 -9.12
C HIS A 164 9.01 0.03 -8.21
N VAL A 165 8.29 1.08 -8.62
CA VAL A 165 7.19 1.66 -7.85
C VAL A 165 5.96 0.76 -7.95
N GLY A 166 5.73 -0.07 -6.93
CA GLY A 166 4.55 -0.92 -6.82
C GLY A 166 3.26 -0.11 -6.87
N ASN A 167 2.23 -0.64 -7.55
CA ASN A 167 0.95 0.03 -7.79
C ASN A 167 1.04 1.38 -8.52
N SER A 168 2.16 1.73 -9.18
CA SER A 168 2.28 3.02 -9.86
C SER A 168 1.14 3.28 -10.86
N ASN A 169 0.71 2.25 -11.59
CA ASN A 169 -0.37 2.31 -12.57
C ASN A 169 -1.79 2.29 -11.96
N LEU A 170 -1.91 1.99 -10.68
CA LEU A 170 -3.17 1.89 -9.93
C LEU A 170 -3.38 3.07 -8.98
N ALA A 171 -2.30 3.71 -8.54
CA ALA A 171 -2.35 4.74 -7.52
C ALA A 171 -2.95 6.04 -8.05
N GLY A 172 -3.80 6.67 -7.24
CA GLY A 172 -4.22 8.06 -7.43
C GLY A 172 -3.41 9.04 -6.58
N LEU A 173 -2.55 8.53 -5.69
CA LEU A 173 -1.60 9.30 -4.90
C LEU A 173 -0.26 8.57 -4.78
N HIS A 174 0.82 9.30 -5.03
CA HIS A 174 2.19 8.83 -4.81
C HIS A 174 2.82 9.60 -3.66
N VAL A 175 3.28 8.88 -2.63
CA VAL A 175 4.21 9.44 -1.64
C VAL A 175 5.61 9.36 -2.25
N VAL A 176 6.20 10.50 -2.62
CA VAL A 176 7.51 10.56 -3.24
C VAL A 176 8.55 10.98 -2.22
N VAL A 177 9.62 10.20 -2.09
CA VAL A 177 10.78 10.58 -1.28
C VAL A 177 11.77 11.32 -2.17
N ALA A 178 12.04 12.58 -1.84
CA ALA A 178 12.94 13.47 -2.56
C ALA A 178 13.80 14.27 -1.57
N ARG A 179 14.97 14.72 -2.02
CA ARG A 179 15.88 15.53 -1.23
C ARG A 179 15.55 17.00 -1.40
N THR A 180 15.42 17.71 -0.29
CA THR A 180 15.23 19.17 -0.24
C THR A 180 16.55 19.92 -0.04
N ALA A 181 17.64 19.20 0.29
CA ALA A 181 18.97 19.76 0.43
C ALA A 181 19.81 19.48 -0.83
N PRO A 182 20.84 20.28 -1.15
CA PRO A 182 21.76 20.00 -2.25
C PRO A 182 22.45 18.63 -2.09
N PRO A 183 22.91 17.99 -3.20
CA PRO A 183 23.66 16.74 -3.15
C PRO A 183 24.84 16.82 -2.16
N GLY A 184 25.04 15.77 -1.35
CA GLY A 184 26.11 15.71 -0.34
C GLY A 184 25.84 16.47 0.97
N VAL A 185 24.74 17.21 1.08
CA VAL A 185 24.33 17.87 2.33
C VAL A 185 23.32 17.00 3.07
N CYS A 186 23.51 16.78 4.37
CA CYS A 186 22.49 16.06 5.15
C CYS A 186 21.22 16.91 5.23
N ALA A 187 20.06 16.35 4.86
CA ALA A 187 18.80 17.10 4.88
C ALA A 187 18.38 17.54 6.29
N SER A 188 18.86 16.88 7.34
CA SER A 188 18.65 17.32 8.73
C SER A 188 19.55 18.50 9.16
N GLN A 189 20.45 18.95 8.28
CA GLN A 189 21.39 20.05 8.51
C GLN A 189 21.16 21.22 7.53
N ALA A 190 20.12 21.15 6.69
CA ALA A 190 19.73 22.16 5.72
C ALA A 190 18.50 22.95 6.19
#